data_AF-A0A9D1GZQ7-F1
#
_entry.id   AF-A0A9D1GZQ7-F1
#
_cell.length_a   1.000
_cell.length_b   1.000
_cell.length_c   1.000
_cell.angle_alpha   90.00
_cell.angle_beta   90.00
_cell.angle_gamma   90.00
#
_symmetry.space_group_name_H-M   'P 1'
#
loop_
_entity.id
_entity.type
_entity.pdbx_description
1 polymer ?
#
loop_
_entity_poly.entity_id
_entity_poly.type
_entity_poly.pdbx_seq_one_letter_code
_entity_poly.pdbx_strand_id
1 'polypeptide(L)' 'MASAAALGQVEPAEAGVASGLLSTFHEFGASIGVATVSSVAAASLAGSDATGFQAAFLVAAIAALAAAVVAGLAIPRAGR' A
#
# COMPACT_ATOMS: atom_id res chain seq x y z
N MET A 1 5.66 -13.36 -2.29
CA MET A 1 4.77 -14.23 -3.08
C MET A 1 3.84 -13.46 -4.01
N ALA A 2 3.29 -12.30 -3.64
CA ALA A 2 2.46 -11.49 -4.56
C ALA A 2 3.20 -11.07 -5.85
N SER A 3 4.44 -10.57 -5.75
CA SER A 3 5.26 -10.19 -6.92
C SER A 3 5.57 -11.37 -7.83
N ALA A 4 5.87 -12.54 -7.26
CA ALA A 4 6.15 -13.76 -8.04
C ALA A 4 4.90 -14.27 -8.77
N ALA A 5 3.72 -14.20 -8.14
CA ALA A 5 2.46 -14.54 -8.77
C ALA A 5 2.07 -13.56 -9.89
N ALA A 6 2.31 -12.25 -9.68
CA ALA A 6 2.01 -11.22 -10.67
C ALA A 6 2.95 -11.26 -11.89
N LEU A 7 4.26 -11.44 -11.66
CA LEU A 7 5.25 -11.51 -12.74
C LEU A 7 5.22 -12.87 -13.47
N GLY A 8 4.70 -13.92 -12.83
CA GLY A 8 4.57 -15.24 -13.45
C GLY A 8 3.54 -15.32 -14.59
N GLN A 9 2.72 -14.28 -14.79
CA GLN A 9 1.73 -14.19 -15.88
C GLN A 9 2.17 -13.22 -17.00
N VAL A 10 3.35 -12.61 -16.89
CA VAL A 10 3.90 -11.66 -17.87
C VAL A 10 4.91 -12.38 -18.76
N GLU A 11 4.91 -12.07 -20.05
CA GLU A 11 5.89 -12.61 -21.01
C GLU A 11 7.33 -12.39 -20.49
N PRO A 12 8.25 -13.36 -20.61
CA PRO A 12 9.60 -13.25 -20.04
C PRO A 12 10.37 -12.01 -20.49
N ALA A 13 10.11 -11.54 -21.72
CA ALA A 13 10.71 -10.33 -22.26
C ALA A 13 10.25 -9.03 -21.57
N GLU A 14 9.07 -9.03 -20.94
CA GLU A 14 8.46 -7.87 -20.28
C GLU A 14 8.55 -7.93 -18.74
N ALA A 15 8.97 -9.07 -18.18
CA ALA A 15 9.05 -9.29 -16.74
C ALA A 15 9.93 -8.24 -16.02
N GLY A 16 10.98 -7.73 -16.68
CA GLY A 16 11.82 -6.66 -16.14
C GLY A 16 11.06 -5.33 -15.99
N VAL A 17 10.25 -4.96 -16.98
CA VAL A 17 9.43 -3.73 -16.96
C VAL A 17 8.32 -3.85 -15.92
N ALA A 18 7.64 -4.99 -15.88
CA ALA A 18 6.60 -5.26 -14.87
C ALA A 18 7.17 -5.24 -13.44
N SER A 19 8.36 -5.80 -13.23
CA SER A 19 9.05 -5.76 -11.94
C SER A 19 9.46 -4.33 -11.54
N GLY A 20 9.98 -3.55 -12.50
CA GLY A 20 10.33 -2.15 -12.29
C GLY A 20 9.12 -1.29 -11.89
N LEU A 21 7.97 -1.47 -12.55
CA LEU A 21 6.73 -0.80 -12.18
C LEU A 21 6.28 -1.19 -10.78
N LEU A 22 6.28 -2.49 -10.45
CA LEU A 22 5.89 -2.98 -9.13
C LEU A 22 6.79 -2.42 -8.03
N SER A 23 8.12 -2.46 -8.22
CA SER A 23 9.09 -1.92 -7.28
C SER A 23 8.86 -0.41 -7.06
N THR A 24 8.62 0.33 -8.15
CA THR A 24 8.34 1.77 -8.05
C THR A 24 7.07 2.05 -7.25
N PHE A 25 5.97 1.35 -7.53
CA PHE A 25 4.73 1.50 -6.74
C PHE A 25 4.94 1.08 -5.28
N HIS A 26 5.78 0.08 -5.02
CA HIS A 26 6.10 -0.36 -3.67
C HIS A 26 6.86 0.71 -2.89
N GLU A 27 7.98 1.20 -3.42
CA GLU A 27 8.82 2.21 -2.77
C GLU A 27 8.10 3.56 -2.64
N PHE A 28 7.40 3.98 -3.71
CA PHE A 28 6.61 5.21 -3.70
C PHE A 28 5.43 5.13 -2.71
N GLY A 29 4.70 4.01 -2.73
CA GLY A 29 3.62 3.77 -1.77
C GLY A 29 4.12 3.71 -0.33
N ALA A 30 5.25 3.04 -0.09
CA ALA A 30 5.88 2.96 1.22
C ALA A 30 6.30 4.34 1.74
N SER A 31 6.98 5.14 0.91
CA SER A 31 7.43 6.48 1.32
C SER A 31 6.26 7.42 1.64
N ILE A 32 5.20 7.42 0.83
CA ILE A 32 3.98 8.20 1.12
C ILE A 32 3.28 7.71 2.38
N GLY A 33 3.16 6.39 2.53
CA GLY A 33 2.54 5.77 3.71
C GLY A 33 3.27 6.18 4.99
N VAL A 34 4.60 6.05 4.99
CA VAL A 34 5.45 6.45 6.12
C VAL A 34 5.34 7.95 6.39
N ALA A 35 5.41 8.80 5.35
CA ALA A 35 5.28 10.25 5.50
C ALA A 35 3.93 10.64 6.12
N THR A 36 2.84 10.03 5.67
CA THR A 36 1.48 10.29 6.17
C THR A 36 1.32 9.85 7.62
N VAL A 37 1.68 8.60 7.93
CA VAL A 37 1.57 8.03 9.29
C VAL A 37 2.46 8.80 10.26
N SER A 38 3.68 9.13 9.87
CA SER A 38 4.61 9.92 10.69
C SER A 38 4.07 11.33 10.97
N SER A 39 3.50 11.98 9.97
CA SER A 39 2.91 13.32 10.11
C SER A 39 1.72 13.34 11.07
N VAL A 40 0.86 12.31 11.02
CA VAL A 40 -0.29 12.18 11.95
C VAL A 40 0.20 11.81 13.36
N ALA A 41 1.15 10.88 13.46
CA ALA A 41 1.72 10.47 14.75
C ALA A 41 2.46 11.63 15.45
N ALA A 42 3.05 12.55 14.69
CA ALA A 42 3.74 13.73 15.24
C ALA A 42 2.82 14.65 16.07
N ALA A 43 1.50 14.57 15.91
CA ALA A 43 0.55 15.30 16.77
C ALA A 43 0.69 14.93 18.26
N SER A 44 1.03 13.66 18.55
CA SER A 44 1.32 13.19 19.91
C SER A 44 2.51 13.90 20.57
N LEU A 45 3.43 14.46 19.77
CA LEU A 45 4.60 15.18 20.27
C LEU A 45 4.22 16.49 20.98
N ALA A 46 3.10 17.10 20.57
CA ALA A 46 2.57 18.30 21.21
C ALA A 46 1.69 17.99 22.44
N GLY A 47 0.97 16.86 22.41
CA GLY A 47 0.04 16.44 23.46
C GLY A 47 0.65 15.65 24.61
N SER A 48 1.89 15.14 24.46
CA SER A 48 2.52 14.20 25.41
C SER A 48 1.66 12.95 25.70
N ASP A 49 0.90 12.49 24.70
CA ASP A 49 0.01 11.33 24.79
C ASP A 49 0.13 10.42 23.54
N ALA A 50 -0.61 9.31 23.50
CA ALA A 50 -0.57 8.36 22.39
C ALA A 50 -1.66 8.56 21.31
N THR A 51 -2.44 9.65 21.38
CA THR A 51 -3.63 9.84 20.52
C THR A 51 -3.28 9.96 19.03
N GLY A 52 -2.16 10.60 18.71
CA GLY A 52 -1.64 10.71 17.34
C GLY A 52 -1.30 9.36 16.72
N PHE A 53 -0.74 8.41 17.50
CA PHE A 53 -0.49 7.06 17.02
C PHE A 53 -1.79 6.29 16.73
N GLN A 54 -2.79 6.41 17.60
CA GLN A 54 -4.10 5.78 17.37
C GLN A 54 -4.77 6.32 16.11
N ALA A 55 -4.72 7.64 15.91
CA ALA A 55 -5.19 8.28 14.69
C ALA A 55 -4.40 7.81 13.44
N ALA A 56 -3.07 7.68 13.54
CA ALA A 56 -2.24 7.23 12.44
C ALA A 56 -2.55 5.78 12.02
N PHE A 57 -2.80 4.89 12.99
CA PHE A 57 -3.28 3.53 12.70
C PHE A 57 -4.67 3.51 12.08
N LEU A 58 -5.58 4.39 12.53
CA LEU A 58 -6.91 4.52 11.93
C LEU A 58 -6.81 4.97 10.46
N VAL A 59 -5.94 5.94 10.16
CA VAL A 59 -5.66 6.37 8.77
C VAL A 59 -5.15 5.21 7.92
N ALA A 60 -4.19 4.44 8.44
CA ALA A 60 -3.67 3.26 7.74
C ALA A 60 -4.77 2.20 7.50
N ALA A 61 -5.64 1.96 8.48
CA ALA A 61 -6.76 1.03 8.35
C ALA A 61 -7.77 1.47 7.28
N ILE A 62 -8.12 2.77 7.25
CA ILE A 62 -9.01 3.33 6.21
C ILE A 62 -8.36 3.20 4.83
N ALA A 63 -7.06 3.50 4.71
CA ALA A 63 -6.34 3.37 3.45
C ALA A 63 -6.31 1.90 2.96
N ALA A 64 -6.07 0.95 3.86
CA ALA A 64 -6.12 -0.48 3.56
C ALA A 64 -7.52 -0.94 3.13
N LEU A 65 -8.57 -0.47 3.79
CA LEU A 65 -9.95 -0.74 3.41
C LEU A 65 -10.27 -0.19 2.02
N ALA A 66 -9.87 1.05 1.73
CA ALA A 66 -10.03 1.66 0.42
C ALA A 66 -9.29 0.86 -0.66
N ALA A 67 -8.05 0.45 -0.41
CA ALA A 67 -7.28 -0.40 -1.33
C ALA A 67 -7.97 -1.76 -1.56
N ALA A 68 -8.52 -2.37 -0.51
CA ALA A 68 -9.27 -3.63 -0.62
C ALA A 68 -10.55 -3.48 -1.45
N VAL A 69 -11.29 -2.38 -1.28
CA VAL A 69 -12.47 -2.06 -2.09
C VAL A 69 -12.08 -1.87 -3.56
N VAL A 70 -11.05 -1.06 -3.83
CA VAL A 70 -10.56 -0.82 -5.19
C VAL A 70 -10.12 -2.14 -5.84
N ALA A 71 -9.34 -2.96 -5.13
CA ALA A 71 -8.91 -4.27 -5.62
C ALA A 71 -10.12 -5.18 -5.90
N GLY A 72 -11.11 -5.21 -5.02
CA GLY A 72 -12.33 -6.00 -5.18
C GLY A 72 -13.21 -5.57 -6.37
N LEU A 73 -13.07 -4.32 -6.84
CA LEU A 73 -13.75 -3.79 -8.02
C LEU A 73 -12.92 -3.95 -9.30
N ALA A 74 -11.60 -3.78 -9.22
CA ALA A 74 -10.71 -3.73 -10.38
C ALA A 74 -10.20 -5.13 -10.82
N ILE A 75 -10.04 -6.07 -9.89
CA ILE A 75 -9.56 -7.41 -10.21
C ILE A 75 -10.73 -8.26 -10.72
N PRO A 76 -10.68 -8.77 -11.96
CA PRO A 76 -11.71 -9.66 -12.48
C PRO A 76 -11.86 -10.89 -11.56
N ARG A 77 -13.11 -11.25 -11.25
CA ARG A 77 -13.38 -12.51 -10.57
C ARG A 77 -13.03 -13.64 -11.54
N ALA A 78 -11.98 -14.41 -11.26
CA ALA A 78 -11.76 -15.66 -11.94
C ALA A 78 -13.04 -16.49 -11.79
N GLY A 79 -13.72 -16.75 -12.91
CA GLY A 79 -14.87 -17.66 -12.93
C GLY A 79 -14.46 -18.99 -12.30
N ARG A 80 -15.34 -19.56 -11.49
CA ARG A 80 -15.19 -20.93 -10.99
C ARG A 80 -15.10 -21.92 -12.13
#